data_AF-A0A7S3U098-F1
#
_entry.id   AF-A0A7S3U098-F1
#
_cell.length_a   1.000
_cell.length_b   1.000
_cell.length_c   1.000
_cell.angle_alpha   90.00
_cell.angle_beta   90.00
_cell.angle_gamma   90.00
#
_symmetry.space_group_name_H-M   'P 1'
#
loop_
_entity.id
_entity.type
_entity.pdbx_description
1 polymer ?
#
loop_
_entity_poly.entity_id
_entity_poly.type
_entity_poly.pdbx_seq_one_letter_code
_entity_poly.pdbx_strand_id
1 'polypeptide(L)'
;RVRDAITAPLRAKFHTHQTDRGSRTCIHVVGPNFSEEPAGCSQEQAVDMLSQAYQAVLAEFAASRLSCLRMPPLSGGLFAGRFREEMPRLTWLALQLGFGR
;
A
#
# COMPACT_ATOMS: atom_id res chain seq x y z
N ARG A 1 -12.10 -8.47 -12.45
CA ARG A 1 -11.33 -9.11 -11.34
C ARG A 1 -10.32 -8.08 -10.82
N VAL A 2 -9.78 -8.25 -9.61
CA VAL A 2 -8.80 -7.28 -9.03
C VAL A 2 -7.64 -6.97 -9.97
N ARG A 3 -7.18 -7.97 -10.73
CA ARG A 3 -6.13 -7.85 -11.76
C ARG A 3 -6.43 -6.84 -12.86
N ASP A 4 -7.70 -6.53 -13.11
CA ASP A 4 -8.11 -5.58 -14.14
C ASP A 4 -8.21 -4.15 -13.58
N ALA A 5 -8.23 -4.01 -12.25
CA ALA A 5 -8.49 -2.75 -11.56
C ALA A 5 -7.23 -2.11 -10.96
N ILE A 6 -6.14 -2.88 -10.78
CA ILE A 6 -4.83 -2.35 -10.42
C ILE A 6 -3.86 -2.68 -11.54
N THR A 7 -3.61 -1.67 -12.38
CA THR A 7 -2.86 -1.81 -13.63
C THR A 7 -1.42 -1.30 -13.52
N ALA A 8 -1.04 -0.71 -12.39
CA ALA A 8 0.30 -0.14 -12.19
C ALA A 8 0.75 -0.23 -10.71
N PRO A 9 2.07 -0.22 -10.46
CA PRO A 9 2.62 -0.06 -9.11
C PRO A 9 2.07 1.18 -8.39
N LEU A 10 2.04 1.14 -7.07
CA LEU A 10 1.65 2.24 -6.18
C LEU A 10 0.19 2.68 -6.30
N ARG A 11 -0.65 1.89 -6.98
CA ARG A 11 -2.09 2.11 -7.09
C ARG A 11 -2.87 1.22 -6.14
N ALA A 12 -4.04 1.70 -5.74
CA ALA A 12 -4.97 0.97 -4.90
C ALA A 12 -6.40 1.02 -5.48
N LYS A 13 -7.21 0.01 -5.15
CA LYS A 13 -8.63 -0.01 -5.51
C LYS A 13 -9.49 -0.72 -4.47
N PHE A 14 -10.57 -0.06 -4.08
CA PHE A 14 -11.62 -0.65 -3.27
C PHE A 14 -12.44 -1.68 -4.05
N HIS A 15 -12.63 -2.85 -3.45
CA HIS A 15 -13.44 -3.93 -3.99
C HIS A 15 -14.34 -4.56 -2.93
N THR A 16 -15.52 -4.97 -3.38
CA THR A 16 -16.45 -5.79 -2.61
C THR A 16 -16.51 -7.19 -3.22
N HIS A 17 -16.28 -8.20 -2.39
CA HIS A 17 -16.36 -9.62 -2.75
C HIS A 17 -17.58 -10.23 -2.10
N GLN A 18 -18.38 -10.93 -2.89
CA GLN A 18 -19.45 -11.77 -2.35
C GLN A 18 -18.86 -13.14 -1.99
N THR A 19 -19.10 -13.60 -0.77
CA THR A 19 -18.74 -14.95 -0.34
C THR A 19 -19.99 -15.66 0.20
N ASP A 20 -19.89 -16.98 0.35
CA ASP A 20 -20.86 -17.84 1.06
C ASP A 20 -21.27 -17.32 2.45
N ARG A 21 -20.37 -16.60 3.11
CA ARG A 21 -20.53 -15.97 4.44
C ARG A 21 -20.90 -14.48 4.37
N GLY A 22 -21.33 -13.99 3.20
CA GLY A 22 -21.75 -12.61 2.99
C GLY A 22 -20.71 -11.73 2.29
N SER A 23 -20.94 -10.42 2.32
CA SER A 23 -20.11 -9.43 1.63
C SER A 23 -18.85 -9.11 2.43
N ARG A 24 -17.67 -9.13 1.77
CA ARG A 24 -16.40 -8.70 2.34
C ARG A 24 -15.77 -7.61 1.48
N THR A 25 -15.34 -6.53 2.12
CA THR A 25 -14.70 -5.39 1.44
C THR A 25 -13.21 -5.38 1.71
N CYS A 26 -12.41 -5.08 0.69
CA CYS A 26 -10.98 -4.85 0.83
C CYS A 26 -10.48 -3.84 -0.20
N ILE A 27 -9.43 -3.10 0.19
CA ILE A 27 -8.67 -2.28 -0.74
C ILE A 27 -7.47 -3.10 -1.16
N HIS A 28 -7.38 -3.40 -2.45
CA HIS A 28 -6.19 -3.99 -3.02
C HIS A 28 -5.19 -2.86 -3.28
N VAL A 29 -3.92 -3.10 -3.05
CA VAL A 29 -2.85 -2.13 -3.30
C VAL A 29 -1.61 -2.88 -3.77
N VAL A 30 -0.91 -2.33 -4.75
CA VAL A 30 0.40 -2.82 -5.19
C VAL A 30 1.46 -1.93 -4.55
N GLY A 31 2.09 -2.42 -3.48
CA GLY A 31 3.21 -1.73 -2.84
C GLY A 31 4.49 -1.82 -3.69
N PRO A 32 5.48 -0.95 -3.42
CA PRO A 32 6.80 -1.04 -4.06
C PRO A 32 7.49 -2.38 -3.73
N ASN A 33 8.21 -2.96 -4.68
CA ASN A 33 8.92 -4.22 -4.48
C ASN A 33 10.43 -4.02 -4.32
N PHE A 34 10.89 -3.72 -3.11
CA PHE A 34 12.30 -3.46 -2.83
C PHE A 34 13.20 -4.70 -2.91
N SER A 35 12.63 -5.90 -3.12
CA SER A 35 13.44 -7.10 -3.44
C SER A 35 13.81 -7.22 -4.91
N GLU A 36 13.10 -6.52 -5.80
CA GLU A 36 13.35 -6.50 -7.25
C GLU A 36 13.88 -5.14 -7.74
N GLU A 37 13.82 -4.10 -6.91
CA GLU A 37 14.40 -2.80 -7.23
C GLU A 37 15.93 -2.89 -7.44
N PRO A 38 16.51 -2.11 -8.37
CA PRO A 38 17.95 -2.07 -8.56
C PRO A 38 18.64 -1.62 -7.26
N ALA A 39 19.87 -2.07 -7.05
CA ALA A 39 20.68 -1.85 -5.83
C ALA A 39 20.85 -0.37 -5.38
N GLY A 40 20.33 0.60 -6.14
CA GLY A 40 20.42 2.05 -5.90
C GLY A 40 19.22 2.74 -5.23
N CYS A 41 18.08 2.08 -4.97
CA CYS A 41 16.89 2.77 -4.41
C CYS A 41 17.17 3.35 -3.00
N SER A 42 17.36 4.66 -2.85
CA SER A 42 17.66 5.28 -1.55
C SER A 42 16.50 5.16 -0.55
N GLN A 43 16.76 5.45 0.73
CA GLN A 43 15.69 5.49 1.75
C GLN A 43 14.64 6.54 1.39
N GLU A 44 15.05 7.71 0.89
CA GLU A 44 14.15 8.80 0.49
C GLU A 44 13.26 8.37 -0.67
N GLN A 45 13.80 7.67 -1.67
CA GLN A 45 13.03 7.11 -2.78
C GLN A 45 12.04 6.05 -2.28
N ALA A 46 12.46 5.18 -1.36
CA ALA A 46 11.60 4.18 -0.75
C ALA A 46 10.44 4.81 0.02
N VAL A 47 10.70 5.87 0.80
CA VAL A 47 9.67 6.64 1.51
C VAL A 47 8.72 7.30 0.52
N ASP A 48 9.23 7.92 -0.55
CA ASP A 48 8.39 8.55 -1.57
C ASP A 48 7.43 7.54 -2.22
N MET A 49 7.95 6.39 -2.68
CA MET A 49 7.15 5.32 -3.28
C MET A 49 6.11 4.75 -2.30
N LEU A 50 6.52 4.46 -1.06
CA LEU A 50 5.59 4.00 -0.02
C LEU A 50 4.51 5.05 0.25
N SER A 51 4.87 6.35 0.29
CA SER A 51 3.92 7.42 0.57
C SER A 51 2.84 7.54 -0.51
N GLN A 52 3.20 7.34 -1.78
CA GLN A 52 2.25 7.29 -2.89
C GLN A 52 1.30 6.09 -2.74
N ALA A 53 1.81 4.91 -2.36
CA ALA A 53 0.96 3.74 -2.13
C ALA A 53 0.01 3.91 -0.94
N TYR A 54 0.49 4.49 0.18
CA TYR A 54 -0.37 4.83 1.33
C TYR A 54 -1.43 5.86 0.95
N GLN A 55 -1.06 6.93 0.24
CA GLN A 55 -2.00 7.94 -0.24
C GLN A 55 -3.13 7.30 -1.07
N ALA A 56 -2.78 6.41 -2.00
CA ALA A 56 -3.76 5.72 -2.83
C ALA A 56 -4.76 4.89 -2.00
N VAL A 57 -4.27 4.17 -0.98
CA VAL A 57 -5.13 3.42 -0.06
C VAL A 57 -6.05 4.35 0.73
N LEU A 58 -5.51 5.44 1.28
CA LEU A 58 -6.26 6.39 2.08
C LEU A 58 -7.35 7.10 1.25
N ALA A 59 -7.06 7.44 -0.01
CA ALA A 59 -8.03 8.01 -0.93
C ALA A 59 -9.20 7.06 -1.22
N GLU A 60 -8.91 5.79 -1.52
CA GLU A 60 -9.94 4.77 -1.73
C GLU A 60 -10.73 4.48 -0.44
N PHE A 61 -10.07 4.51 0.72
CA PHE A 61 -10.75 4.37 2.02
C PHE A 61 -11.71 5.55 2.28
N ALA A 62 -11.27 6.78 2.08
CA ALA A 62 -12.12 7.96 2.21
C ALA A 62 -13.32 7.89 1.24
N ALA A 63 -13.10 7.47 0.00
CA ALA A 63 -14.17 7.28 -0.99
C ALA A 63 -15.16 6.16 -0.62
N SER A 64 -14.69 5.11 0.07
CA SER A 64 -15.54 3.98 0.49
C SER A 64 -16.57 4.33 1.56
N ARG A 65 -16.38 5.44 2.29
CA ARG A 65 -17.21 5.89 3.43
C ARG A 65 -17.30 4.90 4.59
N LEU A 66 -16.39 3.93 4.67
CA LEU A 66 -16.28 3.03 5.82
C LEU A 66 -15.62 3.75 6.99
N SER A 67 -15.93 3.33 8.23
CA SER A 67 -15.45 3.97 9.45
C SER A 67 -14.12 3.41 9.97
N CYS A 68 -13.72 2.23 9.50
CA CYS A 68 -12.54 1.54 10.02
C CYS A 68 -11.74 0.90 8.87
N LEU A 69 -10.44 1.21 8.85
CA LEU A 69 -9.47 0.58 7.97
C LEU A 69 -8.49 -0.24 8.82
N ARG A 70 -8.36 -1.54 8.50
CA ARG A 70 -7.26 -2.37 8.99
C ARG A 70 -6.22 -2.48 7.88
N MET A 71 -5.03 -1.94 8.12
CA MET A 71 -3.97 -1.86 7.12
C MET A 71 -2.67 -2.40 7.68
N PRO A 72 -2.09 -3.46 7.09
CA PRO A 72 -0.74 -3.90 7.44
C PRO A 72 0.30 -2.92 6.86
N PRO A 73 1.55 -2.92 7.36
CA PRO A 73 2.64 -2.19 6.74
C PRO A 73 2.82 -2.60 5.28
N LEU A 74 2.63 -1.65 4.36
CA LEU A 74 2.81 -1.90 2.93
C LEU A 74 4.26 -2.29 2.65
N SER A 75 4.44 -3.35 1.86
CA SER A 75 5.74 -3.92 1.53
C SER A 75 6.59 -4.43 2.71
N GLY A 76 6.02 -4.60 3.92
CA GLY A 76 6.77 -5.07 5.09
C GLY A 76 7.17 -6.55 5.09
N GLY A 77 6.68 -7.34 4.13
CA GLY A 77 6.88 -8.80 4.05
C GLY A 77 7.92 -9.21 3.02
N LEU A 78 7.46 -9.87 1.94
CA LEU A 78 8.31 -10.35 0.85
C LEU A 78 8.99 -9.17 0.11
N PHE A 79 8.27 -8.07 -0.06
CA PHE A 79 8.72 -6.88 -0.80
C PHE A 79 9.66 -5.96 -0.02
N ALA A 80 9.99 -6.27 1.23
CA ALA A 80 10.80 -5.39 2.07
C ALA A 80 12.24 -5.25 1.57
N GLY A 81 12.74 -6.26 0.83
CA GLY A 81 14.09 -6.26 0.28
C GLY A 81 15.15 -5.93 1.33
N ARG A 82 16.09 -5.04 0.96
CA ARG A 82 17.15 -4.57 1.87
C ARG A 82 16.66 -3.73 3.05
N PHE A 83 15.45 -3.19 2.97
CA PHE A 83 14.88 -2.32 3.99
C PHE A 83 14.14 -3.07 5.10
N ARG A 84 14.20 -4.41 5.13
CA ARG A 84 13.47 -5.26 6.08
C ARG A 84 13.52 -4.76 7.52
N GLU A 85 14.70 -4.46 8.02
CA GLU A 85 14.90 -3.98 9.41
C GLU A 85 14.42 -2.53 9.61
N GLU A 86 14.32 -1.75 8.54
CA GLU A 86 13.97 -0.34 8.56
C GLU A 86 12.49 -0.09 8.26
N MET A 87 11.75 -1.11 7.83
CA MET A 87 10.34 -1.01 7.45
C MET A 87 9.45 -0.33 8.49
N PRO A 88 9.63 -0.52 9.82
CA PRO A 88 8.85 0.25 10.80
C PRO A 88 9.03 1.76 10.66
N ARG A 89 10.28 2.22 10.50
CA ARG A 89 10.62 3.64 10.31
C ARG A 89 10.10 4.16 8.97
N LEU A 90 10.35 3.43 7.89
CA LEU A 90 9.91 3.84 6.55
C LEU A 90 8.38 3.90 6.46
N THR A 91 7.69 2.94 7.09
CA THR A 91 6.21 2.93 7.19
C THR A 91 5.69 4.17 7.89
N TRP A 92 6.28 4.53 9.03
CA TRP A 92 5.88 5.73 9.78
C TRP A 92 6.04 7.00 8.93
N LEU A 93 7.23 7.20 8.33
CA LEU A 93 7.52 8.37 7.49
C LEU A 93 6.59 8.44 6.27
N ALA A 94 6.41 7.31 5.59
CA ALA A 94 5.57 7.23 4.40
C ALA A 94 4.09 7.46 4.70
N LEU A 95 3.58 6.96 5.84
CA LEU A 95 2.20 7.17 6.25
C LEU A 95 1.94 8.64 6.60
N GLN A 96 2.85 9.28 7.35
CA GLN A 96 2.76 10.71 7.64
C GLN A 96 2.75 11.55 6.36
N LEU A 97 3.68 11.27 5.43
CA LEU A 97 3.77 11.98 4.16
C LEU A 97 2.55 11.72 3.28
N GLY A 98 2.12 10.46 3.14
CA GLY A 98 0.99 10.06 2.31
C GLY A 98 -0.36 10.59 2.80
N PHE A 99 -0.51 10.82 4.10
CA PHE A 99 -1.71 11.46 4.66
C PHE A 99 -1.79 12.96 4.35
N GLY A 100 -0.64 13.64 4.19
CA GLY A 100 -0.56 15.07 3.92
C GLY A 100 -0.51 15.47 2.44
N ARG A 101 -0.55 14.50 1.52
CA ARG A 101 -0.54 14.73 0.06
C ARG A 101 -1.94 14.85 -0.52
#